data_AF-A0A959G9W3-F1
#
_entry.id   AF-A0A959G9W3-F1
#
_cell.length_a   1.000
_cell.length_b   1.000
_cell.length_c   1.000
_cell.angle_alpha   90.00
_cell.angle_beta   90.00
_cell.angle_gamma   90.00
#
_symmetry.space_group_name_H-M   'P 1'
#
loop_
_entity.id
_entity.type
_entity.pdbx_description
1 polymer ?
#
loop_
_entity_poly.entity_id
_entity_poly.type
_entity_poly.pdbx_seq_one_letter_code
_entity_poly.pdbx_strand_id
1 'polypeptide(L)'
;LEYIIVRWHKLIAYAYTGDIEIDNNLVENAIRPLALGRKNYLFAGSDDAAMNIAKFYSLFSSCKALNINPYDYLKWVIDEFPKSTINHVQSFTPLAYLQLKMV
;
A
#
# COMPACT_ATOMS: atom_id res chain seq x y z
N LEU A 1 2.08 -32.86 -10.29
CA LEU A 1 1.66 -32.31 -11.61
C LEU A 1 0.32 -31.58 -11.52
N GLU A 2 -0.65 -32.12 -10.80
CA GLU A 2 -2.02 -31.60 -10.67
C GLU A 2 -2.11 -30.11 -10.24
N TYR A 3 -1.25 -29.66 -9.32
CA TYR A 3 -1.19 -28.25 -8.88
C TYR A 3 -0.93 -27.26 -10.02
N ILE A 4 -0.03 -27.62 -10.95
CA ILE A 4 0.41 -26.78 -12.06
C ILE A 4 -0.64 -26.79 -13.18
N ILE A 5 -1.19 -27.95 -13.51
CA ILE A 5 -2.14 -28.13 -14.62
C ILE A 5 -3.36 -27.23 -14.44
N VAL A 6 -3.94 -27.20 -13.23
CA VAL A 6 -5.12 -26.37 -12.93
C VAL A 6 -4.82 -24.86 -12.98
N ARG A 7 -3.55 -24.47 -12.81
CA ARG A 7 -3.12 -23.05 -12.78
C ARG A 7 -2.43 -22.60 -14.07
N TRP A 8 -2.21 -23.50 -15.01
CA TRP A 8 -1.39 -23.27 -16.20
C TRP A 8 -1.81 -22.00 -16.95
N HIS A 9 -3.10 -21.84 -17.22
CA HIS A 9 -3.66 -20.66 -17.89
C HIS A 9 -3.29 -19.33 -17.22
N LYS A 10 -3.18 -19.29 -15.88
CA LYS A 10 -2.78 -18.09 -15.15
C LYS A 10 -1.26 -17.87 -15.21
N LEU A 11 -0.49 -18.95 -15.13
CA LEU A 11 0.97 -18.90 -15.16
C LEU A 11 1.51 -18.42 -16.50
N ILE A 12 0.82 -18.69 -17.62
CA ILE A 12 1.24 -18.25 -18.95
C ILE A 12 0.63 -16.91 -19.40
N ALA A 13 -0.15 -16.24 -18.54
CA ALA A 13 -0.88 -15.03 -18.91
C ALA A 13 0.06 -13.91 -19.40
N TYR A 14 1.24 -13.78 -18.79
CA TYR A 14 2.27 -12.80 -19.18
C TYR A 14 2.74 -12.98 -20.64
N ALA A 15 2.63 -14.17 -21.22
CA ALA A 15 3.03 -14.43 -22.60
C ALA A 15 2.03 -13.86 -23.63
N TYR A 16 0.80 -13.57 -23.20
CA TYR A 16 -0.26 -13.03 -24.06
C TYR A 16 -0.43 -11.51 -23.93
N THR A 17 -0.03 -10.94 -22.79
CA THR A 17 -0.18 -9.51 -22.49
C THR A 17 1.10 -8.98 -21.84
N GLY A 18 1.68 -7.92 -22.39
CA GLY A 18 2.92 -7.30 -21.89
C GLY A 18 2.75 -6.47 -20.60
N ASP A 19 1.53 -6.39 -20.07
CA ASP A 19 1.21 -5.62 -18.86
C ASP A 19 1.54 -6.36 -17.55
N ILE A 20 1.87 -7.66 -17.65
CA ILE A 20 2.09 -8.53 -16.50
C ILE A 20 3.52 -9.06 -16.53
N GLU A 21 4.20 -8.97 -15.40
CA GLU A 21 5.53 -9.56 -15.22
C GLU A 21 5.46 -11.10 -15.14
N ILE A 22 6.53 -11.76 -15.58
CA ILE A 22 6.65 -13.23 -15.49
C ILE A 22 6.68 -13.72 -14.04
N ASP A 23 7.16 -12.89 -13.13
CA ASP A 23 7.29 -13.18 -11.71
C ASP A 23 6.47 -12.22 -10.84
N ASN A 24 6.30 -12.58 -9.58
CA ASN A 24 5.57 -11.81 -8.58
C ASN A 24 6.51 -11.08 -7.60
N ASN A 25 7.81 -10.94 -7.90
CA ASN A 25 8.81 -10.43 -6.97
C ASN A 25 8.46 -9.03 -6.46
N LEU A 26 7.92 -8.17 -7.33
CA LEU A 26 7.51 -6.81 -6.95
C LEU A 26 6.43 -6.84 -5.86
N VAL A 27 5.41 -7.70 -6.03
CA VAL A 27 4.32 -7.87 -5.06
C VAL A 27 4.85 -8.48 -3.77
N GLU A 28 5.67 -9.53 -3.85
CA GLU A 28 6.26 -10.17 -2.67
C GLU A 28 7.13 -9.20 -1.87
N ASN A 29 7.95 -8.40 -2.54
CA ASN A 29 8.76 -7.35 -1.94
C ASN A 29 7.89 -6.29 -1.24
N ALA A 30 6.74 -5.93 -1.84
CA ALA A 30 5.81 -4.96 -1.27
C ALA A 30 5.13 -5.48 0.00
N ILE A 31 4.74 -6.76 0.05
CA ILE A 31 4.06 -7.35 1.22
C ILE A 31 5.03 -7.82 2.32
N ARG A 32 6.32 -8.01 2.00
CA ARG A 32 7.32 -8.54 2.95
C ARG A 32 7.40 -7.76 4.28
N PRO A 33 7.37 -6.42 4.32
CA PRO A 33 7.37 -5.67 5.58
C PRO A 33 6.21 -6.06 6.51
N LEU A 34 5.01 -6.23 5.95
CA LEU A 34 3.85 -6.70 6.72
C LEU A 34 4.06 -8.13 7.23
N ALA A 35 4.57 -9.02 6.37
CA ALA A 35 4.83 -10.42 6.74
C ALA A 35 5.83 -10.53 7.90
N LEU A 36 6.92 -9.77 7.84
CA LEU A 36 7.93 -9.68 8.91
C LEU A 36 7.35 -9.02 10.17
N GLY A 37 6.59 -7.93 10.01
CA GLY A 37 5.92 -7.23 11.10
C GLY A 37 5.02 -8.17 11.91
N ARG A 38 4.17 -8.96 11.25
CA ARG A 38 3.28 -9.93 11.91
C ARG A 38 4.02 -10.90 12.83
N LYS A 39 5.23 -11.32 12.48
CA LYS A 39 6.07 -12.19 13.33
C LYS A 39 6.61 -11.46 14.56
N ASN A 40 6.80 -10.14 14.47
CA ASN A 40 7.40 -9.31 15.51
C ASN A 40 6.36 -8.61 16.41
N TYR A 41 5.07 -8.67 16.08
CA TYR A 41 4.01 -8.13 16.92
C TYR A 41 3.81 -9.02 18.15
N LEU A 42 4.27 -8.55 19.31
CA LEU A 42 4.19 -9.28 20.57
C LEU A 42 2.73 -9.60 20.97
N PHE A 43 1.80 -8.74 20.57
CA PHE A 43 0.36 -8.90 20.81
C PHE A 43 -0.41 -8.62 19.52
N ALA A 44 -0.87 -9.69 18.87
CA ALA A 44 -1.78 -9.61 17.73
C ALA A 44 -2.94 -10.58 18.00
N GLY A 45 -4.17 -10.06 18.03
CA GLY A 45 -5.35 -10.89 18.35
C GLY A 45 -6.70 -10.20 18.25
N SER A 46 -6.75 -8.96 17.76
CA SER A 46 -7.99 -8.21 17.54
C SER A 46 -8.14 -7.92 16.05
N ASP A 47 -9.31 -8.24 15.50
CA ASP A 47 -9.65 -7.96 14.10
C ASP A 47 -9.66 -6.45 13.83
N ASP A 48 -10.16 -5.64 14.77
CA ASP A 48 -10.14 -4.18 14.66
C ASP A 48 -8.72 -3.64 14.58
N ALA A 49 -7.81 -4.17 15.40
CA ALA A 49 -6.40 -3.82 15.34
C ALA A 49 -5.77 -4.23 14.01
N ALA A 50 -6.10 -5.42 13.49
CA ALA A 50 -5.63 -5.89 12.18
C ALA A 50 -6.11 -4.97 11.05
N MET A 51 -7.36 -4.53 11.08
CA MET A 51 -7.93 -3.59 10.12
C MET A 51 -7.24 -2.22 10.16
N ASN A 52 -6.94 -1.72 11.36
CA ASN A 52 -6.20 -0.46 11.52
C ASN A 52 -4.76 -0.57 10.99
N ILE A 53 -4.07 -1.67 11.29
CA ILE A 53 -2.74 -1.96 10.74
C ILE A 53 -2.80 -1.98 9.21
N ALA A 54 -3.80 -2.66 8.62
CA ALA A 54 -3.96 -2.72 7.16
C ALA A 54 -4.12 -1.33 6.52
N LYS A 55 -4.88 -0.42 7.15
CA LYS A 55 -5.03 0.98 6.69
C LYS A 55 -3.69 1.72 6.68
N PHE A 56 -2.90 1.62 7.76
CA PHE A 56 -1.60 2.28 7.84
C PHE A 56 -0.58 1.71 6.85
N TYR A 57 -0.48 0.39 6.72
CA TYR A 57 0.40 -0.24 5.74
C TYR A 57 0.05 0.17 4.31
N SER A 58 -1.25 0.25 3.98
CA SER A 58 -1.72 0.71 2.67
C SER A 58 -1.35 2.17 2.42
N LEU A 59 -1.56 3.03 3.41
CA LEU A 59 -1.22 4.45 3.34
C LEU A 59 0.28 4.67 3.12
N PHE A 60 1.13 4.05 3.94
CA PHE A 60 2.58 4.23 3.85
C PHE A 60 3.17 3.59 2.59
N SER A 61 2.60 2.46 2.14
CA SER A 61 2.98 1.86 0.86
C SER A 61 2.64 2.79 -0.31
N SER A 62 1.52 3.51 -0.23
CA SER A 62 1.14 4.52 -1.23
C SER A 62 2.11 5.70 -1.24
N CYS A 63 2.51 6.21 -0.05
CA CYS A 63 3.54 7.24 0.04
C CYS A 63 4.86 6.77 -0.58
N LYS A 64 5.29 5.54 -0.27
CA LYS A 64 6.51 4.95 -0.81
C LYS A 64 6.45 4.81 -2.33
N ALA A 65 5.32 4.36 -2.88
CA ALA A 65 5.14 4.21 -4.32
C ALA A 65 5.23 5.56 -5.06
N LEU A 66 4.83 6.65 -4.41
CA LEU A 66 4.92 8.01 -4.92
C LEU A 66 6.24 8.73 -4.57
N ASN A 67 7.21 8.03 -3.97
CA ASN A 67 8.47 8.61 -3.46
C ASN A 67 8.27 9.77 -2.47
N ILE A 68 7.20 9.72 -1.68
CA ILE A 68 6.89 10.69 -0.63
C ILE A 68 7.42 10.18 0.70
N ASN A 69 8.09 11.04 1.47
CA ASN A 69 8.42 10.76 2.86
C ASN A 69 7.11 10.68 3.69
N PRO A 70 6.77 9.51 4.27
CA PRO A 70 5.53 9.35 5.03
C PRO A 70 5.42 10.30 6.23
N TYR A 71 6.54 10.67 6.84
CA TYR A 71 6.57 11.61 7.96
C TYR A 71 6.12 13.00 7.53
N ASP A 72 6.68 13.53 6.43
CA ASP A 72 6.35 14.86 5.93
C ASP A 72 4.90 14.94 5.46
N TYR A 73 4.40 13.85 4.85
CA TYR A 73 2.98 13.70 4.52
C TYR A 73 2.09 13.75 5.76
N LEU A 74 2.38 12.94 6.78
CA LEU A 74 1.58 12.92 8.00
C LEU A 74 1.60 14.26 8.74
N LYS A 75 2.77 14.91 8.77
CA LYS A 75 2.90 16.26 9.34
C LYS A 75 1.99 17.24 8.63
N TRP A 76 2.02 17.25 7.30
CA TRP A 76 1.13 18.10 6.50
C TRP A 76 -0.35 17.79 6.76
N VAL A 77 -0.74 16.51 6.82
CA VAL A 77 -2.12 16.14 7.15
C VAL A 77 -2.51 16.67 8.52
N ILE A 78 -1.68 16.47 9.56
CA ILE A 78 -1.99 16.92 10.93
C ILE A 78 -2.06 18.45 11.01
N ASP A 79 -1.20 19.17 10.30
CA ASP A 79 -1.13 20.63 10.33
C ASP A 79 -2.28 21.29 9.54
N GLU A 80 -2.67 20.72 8.39
CA GLU A 80 -3.65 21.32 7.48
C GLU A 80 -5.08 20.79 7.65
N PHE A 81 -5.24 19.53 8.08
CA PHE A 81 -6.57 18.93 8.26
C PHE A 81 -7.48 19.72 9.20
N PRO A 82 -7.03 20.19 10.38
CA PRO A 82 -7.88 20.98 11.29
C PRO A 82 -8.32 22.33 10.72
N LYS A 83 -7.58 22.87 9.74
CA LYS A 83 -7.90 24.14 9.07
C LYS A 83 -8.95 23.97 7.97
N SER A 84 -9.17 22.73 7.54
CA SER A 84 -10.07 22.40 6.43
C SER A 84 -11.50 22.15 6.89
N THR A 85 -12.46 22.33 5.99
CA THR A 85 -13.85 21.91 6.22
C THR A 85 -13.98 20.40 6.02
N ILE A 86 -14.88 19.75 6.78
CA ILE A 86 -15.16 18.29 6.73
C ILE A 86 -15.40 17.78 5.29
N ASN A 87 -15.92 18.61 4.39
CA ASN A 87 -16.18 18.25 3.00
C ASN A 87 -14.89 17.97 2.18
N HIS A 88 -13.72 18.35 2.67
CA HIS A 88 -12.44 18.22 1.95
C HIS A 88 -11.58 17.06 2.43
N VAL A 89 -12.08 16.16 3.29
CA VAL A 89 -11.32 15.01 3.81
C VAL A 89 -10.69 14.16 2.71
N GLN A 90 -11.38 13.96 1.58
CA GLN A 90 -10.88 13.19 0.44
C GLN A 90 -9.68 13.83 -0.27
N SER A 91 -9.40 15.11 0.00
CA SER A 91 -8.25 15.84 -0.56
C SER A 91 -6.95 15.53 0.19
N PHE A 92 -7.01 14.87 1.35
CA PHE A 92 -5.84 14.51 2.16
C PHE A 92 -5.35 13.11 1.77
N THR A 93 -4.87 12.97 0.54
CA THR A 93 -4.26 11.74 0.05
C THR A 93 -2.79 11.98 -0.32
N PRO A 94 -1.95 10.92 -0.34
CA PRO A 94 -0.55 11.06 -0.75
C PRO A 94 -0.40 11.67 -2.16
N LEU A 95 -1.32 11.35 -3.08
CA LEU A 95 -1.30 11.88 -4.44
C LEU A 95 -1.60 13.38 -4.48
N ALA A 96 -2.61 13.84 -3.73
CA ALA A 96 -2.92 15.26 -3.61
C ALA A 96 -1.76 16.05 -2.97
N TYR A 97 -1.10 15.47 -1.95
CA TYR A 97 0.10 16.06 -1.35
C TYR A 97 1.24 16.23 -2.37
N LEU A 98 1.48 15.23 -3.23
CA LEU A 98 2.49 15.32 -4.27
C LEU A 98 2.19 16.44 -5.27
N GLN A 99 0.93 16.59 -5.67
CA GLN A 99 0.50 17.65 -6.59
C GLN A 99 0.77 19.05 -6.02
N LEU A 100 0.54 19.26 -4.73
CA LEU A 100 0.82 20.53 -4.05
C LEU A 100 2.32 20.87 -4.00
N LYS A 101 3.20 19.87 -4.04
CA LYS A 101 4.66 20.02 -3.98
C LYS A 101 5.32 20.22 -5.35
N MET A 102 4.62 19.88 -6.42
CA MET A 102 5.12 20.01 -7.80
C MET A 102 4.80 21.37 -8.44
N VAL A 103 4.00 22.20 -7.78
CA VAL A 103 3.73 23.61 -8.13
C VAL A 103 4.67 24.50 -7.35
#